data_AF-D7WD70-F1
#
_entry.id   AF-D7WD70-F1
#
_cell.length_a   1.000
_cell.length_b   1.000
_cell.length_c   1.000
_cell.angle_alpha   90.00
_cell.angle_beta   90.00
_cell.angle_gamma   90.00
#
_symmetry.space_group_name_H-M   'P 1'
#
loop_
_entity.id
_entity.type
_entity.pdbx_description
1 polymer ?
#
loop_
_entity_poly.entity_id
_entity_poly.type
_entity_poly.pdbx_seq_one_letter_code
_entity_poly.pdbx_strand_id
1 'polypeptide(L)'
;MLPTPELEGLDFPPQLADRGVVPRQIGGFDFDPPPPIENMMTPSGETYTVQSDSTKLLGDVKMSYVQVDTMQGSKPAIRIDCNRVELDNLRVRFPGAAAGVEDIWQRSGPGVITTLNGNFHILVARMTITSQIAGVTLPIPITIDASWAPEQIRAELSKAGAGLPDDMSNLMVVVDGTMETYYISADDLRAEQGLSIKP
;
A
#
# COMPACT_ATOMS: atom_id res chain seq x y z
N MET A 1 -18.72 25.09 -20.85
CA MET A 1 -19.23 24.19 -19.80
C MET A 1 -18.94 22.78 -20.32
N LEU A 2 -17.86 22.16 -19.86
CA LEU A 2 -17.49 20.79 -20.27
C LEU A 2 -18.35 19.80 -19.46
N PRO A 3 -18.84 18.70 -20.04
CA PRO A 3 -19.66 17.73 -19.33
C PRO A 3 -18.83 17.02 -18.26
N THR A 4 -19.38 16.94 -17.04
CA THR A 4 -18.87 16.11 -15.94
C THR A 4 -18.95 14.64 -16.37
N PRO A 5 -17.89 13.84 -16.26
CA PRO A 5 -18.00 12.41 -16.50
C PRO A 5 -18.85 11.79 -15.39
N GLU A 6 -20.05 11.31 -15.74
CA GLU A 6 -20.85 10.43 -14.90
C GLU A 6 -20.10 9.10 -14.76
N LEU A 7 -19.56 8.83 -13.57
CA LEU A 7 -19.00 7.53 -13.24
C LEU A 7 -20.15 6.60 -12.86
N GLU A 8 -20.71 5.92 -13.86
CA GLU A 8 -21.59 4.76 -13.64
C GLU A 8 -20.83 3.63 -12.92
N GLY A 9 -21.42 3.15 -11.81
CA GLY A 9 -21.31 1.74 -11.42
C GLY A 9 -20.00 1.25 -10.78
N LEU A 10 -19.56 1.84 -9.66
CA LEU A 10 -18.75 1.08 -8.71
C LEU A 10 -19.68 0.25 -7.82
N ASP A 11 -19.96 -0.99 -8.24
CA ASP A 11 -20.66 -1.97 -7.38
C ASP A 11 -19.74 -2.37 -6.23
N PHE A 12 -20.22 -2.17 -5.01
CA PHE A 12 -19.59 -2.73 -3.82
C PHE A 12 -19.52 -4.27 -3.94
N PRO A 13 -18.51 -4.92 -3.35
CA PRO A 13 -18.59 -6.36 -3.10
C PRO A 13 -19.95 -6.67 -2.46
N PRO A 14 -20.70 -7.69 -2.92
CA PRO A 14 -22.07 -7.98 -2.45
C PRO A 14 -22.14 -8.17 -0.93
N GLN A 15 -21.02 -8.49 -0.28
CA GLN A 15 -20.91 -8.60 1.18
C GLN A 15 -21.03 -7.25 1.92
N LEU A 16 -20.86 -6.11 1.24
CA LEU A 16 -20.99 -4.75 1.79
C LEU A 16 -22.33 -4.09 1.42
N ALA A 17 -23.05 -4.62 0.42
CA ALA A 17 -24.31 -4.07 -0.07
C ALA A 17 -25.43 -4.08 0.99
N ASP A 18 -25.46 -5.09 1.85
CA ASP A 18 -26.49 -5.27 2.89
C ASP A 18 -26.34 -4.33 4.10
N ARG A 19 -25.29 -3.49 4.15
CA ARG A 19 -25.02 -2.57 5.28
C ARG A 19 -25.41 -1.12 5.02
N GLY A 20 -26.15 -0.83 3.94
CA GLY A 20 -26.64 0.54 3.66
C GLY A 20 -25.53 1.52 3.26
N VAL A 21 -24.42 1.00 2.72
CA VAL A 21 -23.30 1.81 2.24
C VAL A 21 -23.70 2.46 0.91
N VAL A 22 -23.86 3.78 0.91
CA VAL A 22 -24.13 4.56 -0.30
C VAL A 22 -22.81 5.05 -0.90
N PRO A 23 -22.56 4.84 -2.21
CA PRO A 23 -21.40 5.44 -2.89
C PRO A 23 -21.56 6.96 -2.88
N ARG A 24 -20.72 7.66 -2.12
CA ARG A 24 -20.51 9.11 -2.28
C ARG A 24 -19.18 9.30 -2.98
N GLN A 25 -19.05 10.42 -3.71
CA GLN A 25 -17.86 10.76 -4.48
C GLN A 25 -16.60 10.54 -3.64
N ILE A 26 -15.85 9.56 -4.12
CA ILE A 26 -14.82 8.83 -3.42
C ILE A 26 -13.51 9.63 -3.52
N GLY A 27 -12.99 10.13 -2.40
CA GLY A 27 -11.63 10.63 -2.30
C GLY A 27 -10.74 9.52 -1.75
N GLY A 28 -9.71 9.09 -2.48
CA GLY A 28 -8.79 8.09 -1.95
C GLY A 28 -7.75 7.58 -2.95
N PHE A 29 -8.09 7.58 -4.25
CA PHE A 29 -7.11 7.32 -5.30
C PHE A 29 -7.01 8.50 -6.26
N ASP A 30 -5.89 9.22 -6.20
CA ASP A 30 -5.62 10.37 -7.06
C ASP A 30 -4.73 9.96 -8.23
N PHE A 31 -5.09 10.41 -9.43
CA PHE A 31 -4.26 10.27 -10.63
C PHE A 31 -3.46 11.53 -10.91
N ASP A 32 -3.80 12.64 -10.25
CA ASP A 32 -2.92 13.80 -10.23
C ASP A 32 -1.67 13.45 -9.42
N PRO A 33 -0.45 13.70 -9.96
CA PRO A 33 0.77 13.33 -9.27
C PRO A 33 0.85 14.08 -7.94
N PRO A 34 1.00 13.37 -6.81
CA PRO A 34 1.24 14.01 -5.53
C PRO A 34 2.58 14.78 -5.56
N PRO A 35 2.76 15.77 -4.67
CA PRO A 35 4.03 16.47 -4.55
C PRO A 35 5.16 15.48 -4.28
N PRO A 36 6.40 15.72 -4.76
CA PRO A 36 7.53 14.84 -4.50
C PRO A 36 7.71 14.52 -3.01
N ILE A 37 8.19 13.32 -2.69
CA ILE A 37 8.56 12.96 -1.33
C ILE A 37 9.81 13.75 -0.94
N GLU A 38 9.73 14.54 0.13
CA GLU A 38 10.84 15.36 0.58
C GLU A 38 12.05 14.49 0.97
N ASN A 39 13.25 14.91 0.56
CA ASN A 39 14.52 14.23 0.86
C ASN A 39 14.58 12.75 0.42
N MET A 40 13.71 12.33 -0.51
CA MET A 40 13.72 10.97 -1.04
C MET A 40 15.05 10.67 -1.73
N MET A 41 15.76 9.65 -1.24
CA MET A 41 16.91 9.11 -1.96
C MET A 41 16.45 8.43 -3.25
N THR A 42 17.18 8.64 -4.35
CA THR A 42 16.87 8.01 -5.63
C THR A 42 16.91 6.49 -5.50
N PRO A 43 15.77 5.77 -5.72
CA PRO A 43 15.76 4.31 -5.66
C PRO A 43 16.64 3.71 -6.75
N SER A 44 17.20 2.52 -6.50
CA SER A 44 18.01 1.81 -7.52
C SER A 44 17.18 1.43 -8.74
N GLY A 45 15.88 1.15 -8.54
CA GLY A 45 14.99 0.58 -9.56
C GLY A 45 14.77 -0.92 -9.38
N GLU A 46 15.51 -1.56 -8.47
CA GLU A 46 15.23 -2.92 -8.00
C GLU A 46 14.21 -2.87 -6.87
N THR A 47 13.33 -3.87 -6.80
CA THR A 47 12.37 -4.02 -5.71
C THR A 47 12.92 -4.93 -4.61
N TYR A 48 12.48 -4.69 -3.39
CA TYR A 48 12.59 -5.64 -2.29
C TYR A 48 11.19 -6.08 -1.85
N THR A 49 11.09 -7.26 -1.22
CA THR A 49 9.79 -7.79 -0.80
C THR A 49 9.49 -7.39 0.63
N VAL A 50 8.31 -6.84 0.85
CA VAL A 50 7.75 -6.56 2.19
C VAL A 50 6.51 -7.41 2.41
N GLN A 51 6.47 -8.11 3.53
CA GLN A 51 5.35 -8.95 3.92
C GLN A 51 4.95 -8.66 5.35
N SER A 52 3.65 -8.78 5.63
CA SER A 52 3.09 -8.72 6.98
C SER A 52 1.89 -9.67 7.07
N ASP A 53 1.57 -10.11 8.28
CA ASP A 53 0.35 -10.88 8.52
C ASP A 53 -0.86 -9.94 8.53
N SER A 54 -0.69 -8.75 9.11
CA SER A 54 -1.65 -7.64 8.96
C SER A 54 -0.95 -6.28 8.88
N THR A 55 -1.55 -5.37 8.10
CA THR A 55 -1.14 -3.97 7.96
C THR A 55 -2.35 -3.07 8.21
N LYS A 56 -2.19 -2.07 9.07
CA LYS A 56 -3.16 -0.97 9.24
C LYS A 56 -2.54 0.32 8.76
N LEU A 57 -3.22 1.01 7.86
CA LEU A 57 -2.87 2.36 7.40
C LEU A 57 -3.77 3.34 8.16
N LEU A 58 -3.19 4.27 8.91
CA LEU A 58 -3.91 5.11 9.85
C LEU A 58 -3.61 6.59 9.61
N GLY A 59 -4.67 7.39 9.48
CA GLY A 59 -4.62 8.84 9.31
C GLY A 59 -4.20 9.27 7.91
N ASP A 60 -5.00 10.14 7.29
CA ASP A 60 -4.77 10.77 5.97
C ASP A 60 -4.28 9.79 4.89
N VAL A 61 -4.88 8.60 4.85
CA VAL A 61 -4.50 7.55 3.89
C VAL A 61 -4.81 8.02 2.47
N LYS A 62 -3.79 8.13 1.64
CA LYS A 62 -3.91 8.46 0.22
C LYS A 62 -3.16 7.46 -0.62
N MET A 63 -3.73 7.13 -1.76
CA MET A 63 -3.09 6.29 -2.75
C MET A 63 -3.02 7.05 -4.07
N SER A 64 -1.89 6.96 -4.76
CA SER A 64 -1.70 7.65 -6.03
C SER A 64 -0.90 6.80 -7.01
N TYR A 65 -1.20 6.94 -8.30
CA TYR A 65 -0.36 6.40 -9.36
C TYR A 65 0.75 7.40 -9.70
N VAL A 66 2.00 6.94 -9.71
CA VAL A 66 3.17 7.80 -9.95
C VAL A 66 4.17 7.17 -10.90
N GLN A 67 4.96 8.01 -11.57
CA GLN A 67 6.23 7.61 -12.18
C GLN A 67 7.36 7.98 -11.23
N VAL A 68 8.19 7.01 -10.89
CA VAL A 68 9.32 7.15 -9.96
C VAL A 68 10.60 7.14 -10.77
N ASP A 69 11.38 8.20 -10.66
CA ASP A 69 12.71 8.23 -11.26
C ASP A 69 13.68 7.41 -10.41
N THR A 70 14.25 6.38 -11.04
CA THR A 70 15.21 5.46 -10.41
C THR A 70 16.54 5.51 -11.14
N MET A 71 17.59 4.93 -10.54
CA MET A 71 18.90 4.79 -11.20
C MET A 71 18.83 3.97 -12.50
N GLN A 72 17.81 3.11 -12.65
CA GLN A 72 17.54 2.31 -13.85
C GLN A 72 16.51 2.96 -14.80
N GLY A 73 16.18 4.24 -14.60
CA GLY A 73 15.18 4.98 -15.36
C GLY A 73 13.83 5.10 -14.66
N SER A 74 12.88 5.77 -15.30
CA SER A 74 11.54 5.98 -14.72
C SER A 74 10.76 4.67 -14.66
N LYS A 75 10.12 4.40 -13.53
CA LYS A 75 9.34 3.18 -13.26
C LYS A 75 7.94 3.55 -12.74
N PRO A 76 6.88 2.86 -13.16
CA PRO A 76 5.57 3.08 -12.58
C PRO A 76 5.52 2.53 -11.15
N ALA A 77 4.82 3.22 -10.25
CA ALA A 77 4.57 2.76 -8.90
C ALA A 77 3.20 3.22 -8.38
N ILE A 78 2.70 2.50 -7.39
CA ILE A 78 1.60 2.92 -6.54
C ILE A 78 2.23 3.52 -5.30
N ARG A 79 1.98 4.81 -5.08
CA ARG A 79 2.37 5.52 -3.87
C ARG A 79 1.25 5.39 -2.84
N ILE A 80 1.61 5.04 -1.61
CA ILE A 80 0.69 5.08 -0.47
C ILE A 80 1.28 6.02 0.56
N ASP A 81 0.48 6.99 0.99
CA ASP A 81 0.80 7.98 2.01
C ASP A 81 -0.13 7.80 3.20
N CYS A 82 0.40 7.90 4.43
CA CYS A 82 -0.43 8.01 5.64
C CYS A 82 0.39 8.56 6.81
N ASN A 83 -0.27 8.82 7.94
CA ASN A 83 0.38 9.33 9.14
C ASN A 83 1.02 8.21 9.97
N ARG A 84 0.48 6.99 9.92
CA ARG A 84 0.95 5.87 10.72
C ARG A 84 0.63 4.54 10.07
N VAL A 85 1.58 3.60 10.14
CA VAL A 85 1.39 2.20 9.76
C VAL A 85 1.67 1.29 10.94
N GLU A 86 0.78 0.34 11.18
CA GLU A 86 1.02 -0.79 12.09
C GLU A 86 1.14 -2.08 11.28
N LEU A 87 2.25 -2.81 11.43
CA LEU A 87 2.58 -4.04 10.72
C LEU A 87 2.77 -5.17 11.73
N ASP A 88 1.93 -6.20 11.67
CA ASP A 88 2.14 -7.44 12.42
C ASP A 88 3.03 -8.41 11.62
N ASN A 89 4.02 -9.01 12.30
CA ASN A 89 4.94 -9.97 11.71
C ASN A 89 5.62 -9.43 10.44
N LEU A 90 6.19 -8.23 10.54
CA LEU A 90 6.93 -7.59 9.45
C LEU A 90 8.07 -8.51 9.02
N ARG A 91 8.12 -8.79 7.72
CA ARG A 91 9.18 -9.55 7.07
C ARG A 91 9.63 -8.78 5.84
N VAL A 92 10.89 -8.37 5.81
CA VAL A 92 11.50 -7.68 4.68
C VAL A 92 12.59 -8.56 4.10
N ARG A 93 12.56 -8.78 2.79
CA ARG A 93 13.56 -9.53 2.03
C ARG A 93 14.28 -8.57 1.10
N PHE A 94 15.51 -8.22 1.45
CA PHE A 94 16.39 -7.49 0.55
C PHE A 94 17.08 -8.46 -0.41
N PRO A 95 17.06 -8.19 -1.73
CA PRO A 95 17.75 -9.03 -2.69
C PRO A 95 19.25 -9.03 -2.40
N GLY A 96 19.89 -10.19 -2.53
CA GLY A 96 21.35 -10.30 -2.40
C GLY A 96 22.08 -9.38 -3.39
N ALA A 97 22.96 -8.52 -2.88
CA ALA A 97 23.62 -7.47 -3.67
C ALA A 97 24.59 -7.98 -4.76
N ALA A 98 24.87 -9.29 -4.81
CA ALA A 98 25.74 -9.91 -5.80
C ALA A 98 25.38 -11.39 -6.01
N ALA A 99 25.79 -11.96 -7.15
CA ALA A 99 25.63 -13.38 -7.43
C ALA A 99 26.28 -14.25 -6.34
N GLY A 100 25.50 -15.12 -5.70
CA GLY A 100 25.94 -15.96 -4.60
C GLY A 100 25.80 -15.35 -3.19
N VAL A 101 25.30 -14.12 -3.08
CA VAL A 101 24.88 -13.54 -1.80
C VAL A 101 23.42 -13.89 -1.56
N GLU A 102 23.13 -14.58 -0.46
CA GLU A 102 21.75 -14.92 -0.07
C GLU A 102 20.96 -13.67 0.32
N ASP A 103 19.64 -13.73 0.17
CA ASP A 103 18.77 -12.63 0.54
C ASP A 103 18.79 -12.38 2.05
N ILE A 104 18.78 -11.11 2.42
CA ILE A 104 18.79 -10.71 3.82
C ILE A 104 17.34 -10.55 4.26
N TRP A 105 16.92 -11.43 5.16
CA TRP A 105 15.63 -11.32 5.82
C TRP A 105 15.74 -10.53 7.12
N GLN A 106 14.91 -9.51 7.26
CA GLN A 106 14.67 -8.82 8.51
C GLN A 106 13.24 -9.13 8.96
N ARG A 107 13.06 -9.51 10.23
CA ARG A 107 11.78 -10.01 10.75
C ARG A 107 11.50 -9.50 12.17
N SER A 108 10.25 -9.13 12.44
CA SER A 108 9.79 -8.82 13.81
C SER A 108 9.28 -10.06 14.56
N GLY A 109 8.60 -10.98 13.86
CA GLY A 109 8.02 -12.21 14.42
C GLY A 109 6.50 -12.13 14.62
N PRO A 110 5.78 -13.27 14.69
CA PRO A 110 4.32 -13.31 14.85
C PRO A 110 3.85 -12.61 16.13
N GLY A 111 2.86 -11.72 16.01
CA GLY A 111 2.30 -10.94 17.12
C GLY A 111 3.15 -9.73 17.53
N VAL A 112 4.30 -9.51 16.89
CA VAL A 112 5.18 -8.37 17.15
C VAL A 112 4.83 -7.23 16.20
N ILE A 113 4.22 -6.19 16.76
CA ILE A 113 3.79 -5.01 16.00
C ILE A 113 4.96 -4.07 15.76
N THR A 114 5.27 -3.84 14.49
CA THR A 114 6.15 -2.77 14.02
C THR A 114 5.29 -1.57 13.64
N THR A 115 5.56 -0.42 14.25
CA THR A 115 4.89 0.84 13.96
C THR A 115 5.82 1.79 13.23
N LEU A 116 5.38 2.30 12.08
CA LEU A 116 6.01 3.40 11.35
C LEU A 116 5.16 4.65 11.56
N ASN A 117 5.74 5.73 12.09
CA ASN A 117 5.03 6.98 12.41
C ASN A 117 5.59 8.16 11.65
N GLY A 118 4.71 9.09 11.28
CA GLY A 118 5.06 10.38 10.68
C GLY A 118 5.48 10.25 9.22
N ASN A 119 4.90 11.09 8.35
CA ASN A 119 5.20 11.19 6.91
C ASN A 119 5.50 9.83 6.26
N PHE A 120 4.63 8.84 6.47
CA PHE A 120 4.86 7.52 5.91
C PHE A 120 4.60 7.56 4.41
N HIS A 121 5.57 7.07 3.65
CA HIS A 121 5.49 6.94 2.21
C HIS A 121 6.02 5.57 1.80
N ILE A 122 5.31 4.89 0.91
CA ILE A 122 5.77 3.65 0.27
C ILE A 122 5.51 3.71 -1.23
N LEU A 123 6.50 3.29 -2.02
CA LEU A 123 6.43 3.19 -3.48
C LEU A 123 6.44 1.72 -3.87
N VAL A 124 5.28 1.23 -4.33
CA VAL A 124 5.03 -0.18 -4.60
C VAL A 124 4.98 -0.44 -6.10
N ALA A 125 5.78 -1.37 -6.59
CA ALA A 125 5.72 -1.85 -7.97
C ALA A 125 4.53 -2.79 -8.17
N ARG A 126 4.33 -3.70 -7.21
CA ARG A 126 3.29 -4.72 -7.24
C ARG A 126 2.88 -5.09 -5.82
N MET A 127 1.60 -5.29 -5.59
CA MET A 127 1.11 -5.82 -4.32
C MET A 127 0.06 -6.89 -4.54
N THR A 128 0.06 -7.90 -3.66
CA THR A 128 -1.05 -8.83 -3.49
C THR A 128 -1.54 -8.67 -2.06
N ILE A 129 -2.81 -8.30 -1.91
CA ILE A 129 -3.41 -7.96 -0.62
C ILE A 129 -4.78 -8.61 -0.46
N THR A 130 -5.12 -8.99 0.75
CA THR A 130 -6.49 -9.36 1.11
C THR A 130 -7.04 -8.27 2.02
N SER A 131 -8.03 -7.51 1.58
CA SER A 131 -8.60 -6.46 2.43
C SER A 131 -9.57 -7.06 3.44
N GLN A 132 -9.50 -6.57 4.67
CA GLN A 132 -10.52 -6.77 5.69
C GLN A 132 -11.14 -5.40 5.99
N ILE A 133 -12.46 -5.31 5.87
CA ILE A 133 -13.21 -4.06 6.09
C ILE A 133 -14.19 -4.32 7.24
N ALA A 134 -14.08 -3.54 8.31
CA ALA A 134 -14.95 -3.68 9.49
C ALA A 134 -15.04 -5.13 10.03
N GLY A 135 -13.92 -5.85 10.04
CA GLY A 135 -13.80 -7.24 10.50
C GLY A 135 -14.24 -8.31 9.49
N VAL A 136 -14.68 -7.93 8.29
CA VAL A 136 -15.03 -8.87 7.21
C VAL A 136 -13.87 -8.98 6.24
N THR A 137 -13.22 -10.14 6.20
CA THR A 137 -12.17 -10.44 5.24
C THR A 137 -12.77 -10.70 3.86
N LEU A 138 -12.30 -9.98 2.83
CA LEU A 138 -12.69 -10.23 1.46
C LEU A 138 -12.20 -11.63 1.03
N PRO A 139 -13.02 -12.39 0.29
CA PRO A 139 -12.73 -13.81 0.06
C PRO A 139 -11.62 -14.07 -0.95
N ILE A 140 -11.18 -13.06 -1.71
CA ILE A 140 -10.24 -13.21 -2.82
C ILE A 140 -9.10 -12.20 -2.64
N PRO A 141 -7.84 -12.65 -2.59
CA PRO A 141 -6.69 -11.76 -2.67
C PRO A 141 -6.66 -11.00 -3.99
N ILE A 142 -6.44 -9.70 -3.93
CA ILE A 142 -6.36 -8.83 -5.09
C ILE A 142 -4.90 -8.55 -5.36
N THR A 143 -4.50 -8.70 -6.63
CA THR A 143 -3.17 -8.30 -7.10
C THR A 143 -3.29 -7.04 -7.89
N ILE A 144 -2.41 -6.07 -7.62
CA ILE A 144 -2.32 -4.82 -8.33
C ILE A 144 -0.88 -4.65 -8.78
N ASP A 145 -0.67 -4.42 -10.06
CA ASP A 145 0.64 -4.21 -10.67
C ASP A 145 0.68 -2.80 -11.26
N ALA A 146 1.65 -2.00 -10.85
CA ALA A 146 1.77 -0.62 -11.29
C ALA A 146 2.10 -0.53 -12.79
N SER A 147 2.58 -1.60 -13.43
CA SER A 147 2.80 -1.62 -14.89
C SER A 147 1.52 -1.71 -15.71
N TRP A 148 0.37 -1.96 -15.08
CA TRP A 148 -0.91 -2.05 -15.76
C TRP A 148 -1.42 -0.69 -16.25
N ALA A 149 -2.42 -0.71 -17.11
CA ALA A 149 -3.09 0.51 -17.53
C ALA A 149 -3.78 1.19 -16.32
N PRO A 150 -3.78 2.53 -16.23
CA PRO A 150 -4.43 3.28 -15.15
C PRO A 150 -5.86 2.82 -14.82
N GLU A 151 -6.65 2.48 -15.83
CA GLU A 151 -8.03 2.02 -15.68
C GLU A 151 -8.12 0.64 -15.02
N GLN A 152 -7.16 -0.25 -15.31
CA GLN A 152 -7.08 -1.57 -14.68
C GLN A 152 -6.66 -1.44 -13.22
N ILE A 153 -5.68 -0.59 -12.93
CA ILE A 153 -5.25 -0.29 -11.55
C ILE A 153 -6.43 0.25 -10.74
N ARG A 154 -7.20 1.20 -11.29
CA ARG A 154 -8.40 1.75 -10.66
C ARG A 154 -9.43 0.67 -10.36
N ALA A 155 -9.69 -0.22 -11.32
CA ALA A 155 -10.70 -1.27 -11.18
C ALA A 155 -10.31 -2.34 -10.14
N GLU A 156 -9.03 -2.65 -9.97
CA GLU A 156 -8.59 -3.60 -8.95
C GLU A 156 -8.50 -2.94 -7.56
N LEU A 157 -8.05 -1.70 -7.49
CA LEU A 157 -8.03 -0.93 -6.24
C LEU A 157 -9.43 -0.70 -5.67
N SER A 158 -10.43 -0.43 -6.51
CA SER A 158 -11.80 -0.28 -6.02
C SER A 158 -12.35 -1.56 -5.38
N LYS A 159 -12.00 -2.74 -5.91
CA LYS A 159 -12.31 -4.03 -5.28
C LYS A 159 -11.61 -4.21 -3.93
N ALA A 160 -10.43 -3.62 -3.77
CA ALA A 160 -9.66 -3.67 -2.52
C ALA A 160 -10.16 -2.67 -1.47
N GLY A 161 -11.19 -1.87 -1.79
CA GLY A 161 -11.73 -0.85 -0.90
C GLY A 161 -11.07 0.51 -1.06
N ALA A 162 -10.23 0.72 -2.08
CA ALA A 162 -9.68 2.04 -2.35
C ALA A 162 -10.82 3.00 -2.69
N GLY A 163 -10.94 4.03 -1.86
CA GLY A 163 -11.96 5.04 -2.01
C GLY A 163 -13.23 4.87 -1.18
N LEU A 164 -13.20 3.97 -0.19
CA LEU A 164 -14.17 4.03 0.90
C LEU A 164 -14.09 5.40 1.61
N PRO A 165 -15.22 5.91 2.16
CA PRO A 165 -15.20 7.14 2.94
C PRO A 165 -14.27 7.01 4.17
N ASP A 166 -13.74 8.14 4.66
CA ASP A 166 -12.67 8.17 5.68
C ASP A 166 -13.02 7.40 6.95
N ASP A 167 -14.29 7.37 7.34
CA ASP A 167 -14.82 6.60 8.46
C ASP A 167 -14.66 5.08 8.27
N MET A 168 -14.73 4.60 7.03
CA MET A 168 -14.51 3.21 6.64
C MET A 168 -13.03 2.90 6.35
N SER A 169 -12.26 3.86 5.82
CA SER A 169 -10.81 3.72 5.59
C SER A 169 -10.04 3.44 6.89
N ASN A 170 -10.46 4.04 8.01
CA ASN A 170 -9.91 3.74 9.34
C ASN A 170 -10.23 2.32 9.84
N LEU A 171 -11.18 1.63 9.21
CA LEU A 171 -11.57 0.25 9.52
C LEU A 171 -10.97 -0.77 8.55
N MET A 172 -10.12 -0.32 7.62
CA MET A 172 -9.41 -1.18 6.69
C MET A 172 -8.17 -1.78 7.33
N VAL A 173 -8.05 -3.09 7.22
CA VAL A 173 -6.85 -3.84 7.53
C VAL A 173 -6.49 -4.62 6.28
N VAL A 174 -5.25 -4.50 5.81
CA VAL A 174 -4.73 -5.42 4.81
C VAL A 174 -4.22 -6.64 5.56
N VAL A 175 -4.76 -7.82 5.27
CA VAL A 175 -4.27 -9.10 5.79
C VAL A 175 -3.53 -9.86 4.70
N ASP A 176 -2.50 -10.62 5.11
CA ASP A 176 -1.64 -11.40 4.22
C ASP A 176 -1.05 -10.59 3.06
N GLY A 177 -0.57 -9.39 3.37
CA GLY A 177 0.00 -8.48 2.37
C GLY A 177 1.39 -8.92 1.92
N THR A 178 1.60 -9.03 0.62
CA THR A 178 2.93 -9.12 -0.01
C THR A 178 3.11 -7.98 -1.00
N MET A 179 4.18 -7.21 -0.86
CA MET A 179 4.48 -6.04 -1.68
C MET A 179 5.89 -6.13 -2.24
N GLU A 180 6.05 -5.82 -3.53
CA GLU A 180 7.32 -5.55 -4.18
C GLU A 180 7.52 -4.03 -4.21
N THR A 181 8.50 -3.54 -3.48
CA THR A 181 8.61 -2.13 -3.11
C THR A 181 9.93 -1.54 -3.58
N TYR A 182 9.90 -0.33 -4.14
CA TYR A 182 11.10 0.42 -4.49
C TYR A 182 11.64 1.22 -3.30
N TYR A 183 10.75 1.71 -2.44
CA TYR A 183 11.09 2.67 -1.40
C TYR A 183 10.06 2.68 -0.27
N ILE A 184 10.53 2.86 0.96
CA ILE A 184 9.72 3.09 2.16
C ILE A 184 10.41 4.18 2.99
N SER A 185 9.65 5.14 3.49
CA SER A 185 10.10 6.11 4.50
C SER A 185 9.03 6.37 5.54
N ALA A 186 9.48 6.74 6.74
CA ALA A 186 8.70 7.29 7.83
C ALA A 186 9.63 8.10 8.72
N ASP A 187 9.08 8.97 9.58
CA ASP A 187 9.87 9.76 10.52
C ASP A 187 10.44 8.91 11.67
N ASP A 188 9.70 7.89 12.09
CA ASP A 188 10.05 7.05 13.25
C ASP A 188 9.63 5.59 13.04
N LEU A 189 10.54 4.67 13.34
CA LEU A 189 10.29 3.23 13.38
C LEU A 189 10.37 2.75 14.82
N ARG A 190 9.26 2.23 15.34
CA ARG A 190 9.19 1.57 16.64
C ARG A 190 8.79 0.12 16.44
N ALA A 191 9.52 -0.81 17.02
CA ALA A 191 8.93 -2.11 17.30
C ALA A 191 9.23 -2.54 18.73
N GLU A 192 8.37 -3.41 19.25
CA GLU A 192 8.56 -4.01 20.55
C GLU A 192 9.87 -4.82 20.60
N GLN A 193 10.45 -4.98 21.80
CA GLN A 193 11.76 -5.62 21.97
C GLN A 193 11.79 -7.01 21.31
N GLY A 194 12.75 -7.22 20.40
CA GLY A 194 12.89 -8.47 19.62
C GLY A 194 13.42 -8.29 18.20
N LEU A 195 13.52 -7.05 17.71
CA LEU A 195 13.98 -6.76 16.35
C LEU A 195 15.45 -7.15 16.10
N SER A 196 15.68 -7.90 15.03
CA SER A 196 16.93 -7.82 14.25
C SER A 196 16.63 -7.14 12.92
N ILE A 197 16.36 -5.84 12.98
CA ILE A 197 16.40 -4.95 11.81
C ILE A 197 17.78 -4.32 11.86
N LYS A 198 18.71 -4.80 11.03
CA LYS A 198 20.02 -4.15 10.90
C LYS A 198 19.83 -2.88 10.07
N PRO A 199 20.34 -1.71 10.52
CA PRO A 199 20.39 -0.53 9.68
C PRO A 199 21.26 -0.76 8.44
#